data_AF-A0A3M8SWC8-F1
#
_entry.id   AF-A0A3M8SWC8-F1
#
_cell.length_a   1.000
_cell.length_b   1.000
_cell.length_c   1.000
_cell.angle_alpha   90.00
_cell.angle_beta   90.00
_cell.angle_gamma   90.00
#
_symmetry.space_group_name_H-M   'P 1'
#
loop_
_entity.id
_entity.type
_entity.pdbx_description
1 polymer ?
#
loop_
_entity_poly.entity_id
_entity_poly.type
_entity_poly.pdbx_seq_one_letter_code
_entity_poly.pdbx_strand_id
1 'polypeptide(L)'
;RAAARATLLAGALAARARAGYYGARHRRAAEASLERVLTGPAGTATGGHQLTVFVPVEDGRATTATLLRALYALRDAVDYQRATGGMEAFDAAVAAGVSRELTEAVVALVQGTEGARVALEWSPAAGPPPGFSTRPEPVAFTPGDLPGLREAGARYVRDEPSVPVRVTGAVVRLGRAGPGGPGTVRLRVLAGADVARLRIVLDEDDYRIAGHAHLVGLPIRVSGRLESRGGFRRLSRAGGVAPVRVDDAERDRLLKSLQENLDFFEEACGEEACGEP
;
A
#
# COMPACT_ATOMS: atom_id res chain seq x y z
N ARG A 1 2.52 17.11 -3.45
CA ARG A 1 3.64 16.30 -4.02
C ARG A 1 3.60 14.84 -3.57
N ALA A 2 3.55 14.55 -2.26
CA ALA A 2 3.49 13.18 -1.76
C ALA A 2 2.32 12.37 -2.34
N ALA A 3 1.11 12.93 -2.37
CA ALA A 3 -0.07 12.28 -2.95
C ALA A 3 0.09 11.94 -4.44
N ALA A 4 0.68 12.83 -5.25
CA ALA A 4 0.96 12.57 -6.66
C ALA A 4 1.98 11.42 -6.85
N ARG A 5 3.02 11.35 -6.00
CA ARG A 5 3.95 10.22 -5.99
C ARG A 5 3.24 8.92 -5.61
N ALA A 6 2.33 8.96 -4.64
CA ALA A 6 1.52 7.81 -4.23
C ALA A 6 0.60 7.33 -5.37
N THR A 7 0.00 8.23 -6.15
CA THR A 7 -0.81 7.89 -7.33
C THR A 7 0.03 7.13 -8.38
N LEU A 8 1.25 7.60 -8.66
CA LEU A 8 2.16 6.92 -9.58
C LEU A 8 2.64 5.57 -9.02
N LEU A 9 2.88 5.49 -7.72
CA LEU A 9 3.23 4.25 -7.05
C LEU A 9 2.12 3.21 -7.19
N ALA A 10 0.86 3.60 -6.99
CA ALA A 10 -0.29 2.72 -7.16
C ALA A 10 -0.38 2.21 -8.62
N GLY A 11 -0.15 3.09 -9.60
CA GLY A 11 -0.05 2.71 -11.01
C GLY A 11 1.07 1.69 -11.29
N ALA A 12 2.25 1.90 -10.70
CA ALA A 12 3.41 1.02 -10.86
C ALA A 12 3.21 -0.35 -10.20
N LEU A 13 2.52 -0.39 -9.05
CA LEU A 13 2.10 -1.63 -8.41
C LEU A 13 1.11 -2.40 -9.29
N ALA A 14 0.09 -1.71 -9.80
CA ALA A 14 -0.95 -2.30 -10.65
C ALA A 14 -0.41 -2.80 -12.01
N ALA A 15 0.66 -2.18 -12.53
CA ALA A 15 1.32 -2.64 -13.75
C ALA A 15 2.07 -3.96 -13.55
N ARG A 16 2.42 -4.33 -12.31
CA ARG A 16 3.14 -5.57 -11.98
C ARG A 16 2.19 -6.74 -11.70
N ALA A 17 1.08 -6.50 -11.02
CA ALA A 17 0.06 -7.49 -10.74
C ALA A 17 -1.28 -6.79 -10.49
N ARG A 18 -2.41 -7.48 -10.71
CA ARG A 18 -3.74 -6.97 -10.33
C ARG A 18 -4.09 -7.47 -8.93
N ALA A 19 -4.31 -6.53 -8.00
CA ALA A 19 -4.82 -6.82 -6.67
C ALA A 19 -5.52 -5.60 -6.08
N GLY A 20 -6.59 -5.82 -5.31
CA GLY A 20 -7.29 -4.75 -4.61
C GLY A 20 -6.47 -4.11 -3.48
N TYR A 21 -5.43 -4.79 -3.01
CA TYR A 21 -4.48 -4.28 -2.03
C TYR A 21 -3.10 -4.89 -2.34
N TYR A 22 -2.01 -4.15 -2.20
CA TYR A 22 -0.64 -4.64 -2.40
C TYR A 22 0.14 -4.67 -1.08
N GLY A 23 -0.03 -3.66 -0.22
CA GLY A 23 0.76 -3.49 1.00
C GLY A 23 2.26 -3.43 0.67
N ALA A 24 3.02 -4.40 1.18
CA ALA A 24 4.45 -4.50 0.90
C ALA A 24 4.79 -5.21 -0.44
N ARG A 25 3.82 -5.85 -1.11
CA ARG A 25 4.05 -6.61 -2.34
C ARG A 25 4.48 -5.67 -3.47
N HIS A 26 5.53 -6.06 -4.19
CA HIS A 26 6.10 -5.30 -5.31
C HIS A 26 6.57 -3.87 -5.00
N ARG A 27 6.43 -3.40 -3.74
CA ARG A 27 6.66 -2.01 -3.34
C ARG A 27 8.06 -1.51 -3.68
N ARG A 28 9.11 -2.24 -3.30
CA ARG A 28 10.50 -1.87 -3.63
C ARG A 28 10.74 -1.70 -5.12
N ALA A 29 10.20 -2.63 -5.91
CA ALA A 29 10.39 -2.62 -7.36
C ALA A 29 9.53 -1.54 -8.04
N ALA A 30 8.40 -1.17 -7.46
CA ALA A 30 7.59 -0.04 -7.88
C ALA A 30 8.25 1.29 -7.49
N GLU A 31 8.77 1.42 -6.28
CA GLU A 31 9.52 2.60 -5.81
C GLU A 31 10.77 2.85 -6.65
N ALA A 32 11.56 1.82 -6.95
CA ALA A 32 12.72 1.92 -7.82
C ALA A 32 12.37 2.43 -9.23
N SER A 33 11.19 2.07 -9.76
CA SER A 33 10.74 2.58 -11.06
C SER A 33 10.40 4.07 -11.04
N LEU A 34 10.08 4.63 -9.86
CA LEU A 34 9.79 6.06 -9.70
C LEU A 34 11.05 6.91 -9.52
N GLU A 35 12.23 6.32 -9.31
CA GLU A 35 13.48 7.08 -9.16
C GLU A 35 13.86 7.84 -10.44
N ARG A 36 13.42 7.37 -11.60
CA ARG A 36 13.66 8.00 -12.91
C ARG A 36 12.60 9.03 -13.30
N VAL A 37 11.59 9.23 -12.45
CA VAL A 37 10.48 10.15 -12.71
C VAL A 37 10.91 11.57 -12.36
N LEU A 38 10.70 12.50 -13.28
CA LEU A 38 11.05 13.90 -13.10
C LEU A 38 9.80 14.71 -12.75
N THR A 39 9.88 15.55 -11.73
CA THR A 39 8.85 16.56 -11.45
C THR A 39 9.17 17.86 -12.14
N GLY A 40 8.22 18.37 -12.94
CA GLY A 40 8.28 19.72 -13.48
C GLY A 40 8.14 20.79 -12.40
N PRO A 41 8.38 22.06 -12.75
CA PRO A 41 8.17 23.16 -11.82
C PRO A 41 6.71 23.17 -11.33
N ALA A 42 6.52 23.53 -10.06
CA ALA A 42 5.18 23.74 -9.55
C ALA A 42 4.57 24.93 -10.31
N GLY A 43 3.45 24.67 -10.99
CA GLY A 43 2.69 25.69 -11.69
C GLY A 43 1.53 26.19 -10.85
N THR A 44 1.04 27.38 -11.16
CA THR A 44 -0.29 27.82 -10.74
C THR A 44 -1.22 27.59 -11.92
N ALA A 45 -2.17 26.67 -11.76
CA ALA A 45 -3.32 26.59 -12.65
C ALA A 45 -4.39 27.57 -12.15
N THR A 46 -5.28 28.01 -13.03
CA THR A 46 -6.44 28.82 -12.62
C THR A 46 -7.21 28.08 -11.54
N GLY A 47 -7.21 28.61 -10.30
CA GLY A 47 -7.92 28.01 -9.16
C GLY A 47 -7.15 26.94 -8.37
N GLY A 48 -5.83 26.75 -8.53
CA GLY A 48 -5.11 25.82 -7.66
C GLY A 48 -3.64 25.55 -7.99
N HIS A 49 -3.09 24.55 -7.29
CA HIS A 49 -1.71 24.08 -7.49
C HIS A 49 -1.63 23.04 -8.61
N GLN A 50 -0.65 23.20 -9.50
CA GLN A 50 -0.36 22.25 -10.56
C GLN A 50 0.99 21.58 -10.33
N LEU A 51 1.03 20.27 -10.49
CA LEU A 51 2.26 19.47 -10.50
C LEU A 51 2.29 18.62 -11.75
N THR A 52 3.27 18.86 -12.62
CA THR A 52 3.52 18.03 -13.80
C THR A 52 4.59 17.00 -13.48
N VAL A 53 4.37 15.76 -13.91
CA VAL A 53 5.30 14.66 -13.70
C VAL A 53 5.63 14.00 -15.03
N PHE A 54 6.92 13.88 -15.33
CA PHE A 54 7.43 13.25 -16.54
C PHE A 54 7.92 11.84 -16.22
N VAL A 55 7.28 10.86 -16.86
CA VAL A 55 7.62 9.44 -16.72
C VAL A 55 8.40 9.01 -17.97
N PRO A 56 9.60 8.42 -17.85
CA PRO A 56 10.36 7.92 -18.99
C PRO A 56 9.55 6.93 -19.83
N VAL A 57 9.64 7.05 -21.16
CA VAL A 57 8.80 6.24 -22.07
C VAL A 57 9.14 4.75 -22.00
N GLU A 58 10.41 4.39 -21.93
CA GLU A 58 10.89 3.00 -22.00
C GLU A 58 10.28 2.11 -20.91
N ASP A 59 10.33 2.57 -19.65
CA ASP A 59 9.81 1.81 -18.50
C ASP A 59 8.41 2.25 -18.04
N GLY A 60 8.03 3.48 -18.38
CA GLY A 60 6.84 4.14 -17.85
C GLY A 60 5.55 3.80 -18.58
N ARG A 61 5.63 3.29 -19.81
CA ARG A 61 4.44 3.10 -20.66
C ARG A 61 3.41 2.18 -20.02
N ALA A 62 3.83 1.05 -19.47
CA ALA A 62 2.93 0.09 -18.82
C ALA A 62 2.31 0.67 -17.54
N THR A 63 3.09 1.39 -16.74
CA THR A 63 2.66 2.09 -15.53
C THR A 63 1.62 3.16 -15.83
N THR A 64 1.91 4.06 -16.77
CA THR A 64 1.06 5.20 -17.13
C THR A 64 -0.23 4.74 -17.80
N ALA A 65 -0.17 3.75 -18.70
CA ALA A 65 -1.35 3.13 -19.32
C ALA A 65 -2.25 2.43 -18.28
N THR A 66 -1.64 1.70 -17.35
CA THR A 66 -2.36 1.03 -16.27
C THR A 66 -3.01 2.04 -15.33
N LEU A 67 -2.28 3.07 -14.92
CA LEU A 67 -2.80 4.11 -14.05
C LEU A 67 -4.01 4.81 -14.68
N LEU A 68 -3.95 5.13 -15.97
CA LEU A 68 -5.06 5.75 -16.67
C LEU A 68 -6.33 4.88 -16.66
N ARG A 69 -6.19 3.58 -16.97
CA ARG A 69 -7.31 2.63 -16.90
C ARG A 69 -7.88 2.52 -15.50
N ALA A 70 -7.01 2.47 -14.48
CA ALA A 70 -7.42 2.41 -13.10
C ALA A 70 -8.15 3.70 -12.66
N LEU A 71 -7.71 4.87 -13.11
CA LEU A 71 -8.37 6.15 -12.80
C LEU A 71 -9.76 6.26 -13.44
N TYR A 72 -9.93 5.82 -14.70
CA TYR A 72 -11.25 5.76 -15.32
C TYR A 72 -12.17 4.78 -14.60
N ALA A 73 -11.72 3.55 -14.36
CA ALA A 73 -12.51 2.56 -13.64
C ALA A 73 -12.86 3.01 -12.21
N LEU A 74 -11.96 3.75 -11.55
CA LEU A 74 -12.22 4.34 -10.24
C LEU A 74 -13.30 5.43 -10.30
N ARG A 75 -13.25 6.30 -11.32
CA ARG A 75 -14.29 7.33 -11.54
C ARG A 75 -15.64 6.69 -11.78
N ASP A 76 -15.71 5.72 -12.69
CA ASP A 76 -16.93 4.96 -12.99
C ASP A 76 -17.50 4.28 -11.74
N ALA A 77 -16.63 3.67 -10.92
CA ALA A 77 -17.04 3.03 -9.67
C ALA A 77 -17.61 4.02 -8.64
N VAL A 78 -17.01 5.21 -8.53
CA VAL A 78 -17.52 6.25 -7.65
C VAL A 78 -18.86 6.80 -8.14
N ASP A 79 -19.01 7.02 -9.45
CA ASP A 79 -20.28 7.49 -10.03
C ASP A 79 -21.39 6.45 -9.85
N TYR A 80 -21.08 5.17 -10.05
CA TYR A 80 -22.00 4.07 -9.75
C TYR A 80 -22.40 4.04 -8.27
N GLN A 81 -21.45 4.16 -7.34
CA GLN A 81 -21.72 4.16 -5.91
C GLN A 81 -22.60 5.35 -5.50
N ARG A 82 -22.40 6.54 -6.10
CA ARG A 82 -23.27 7.69 -5.86
C ARG A 82 -24.68 7.51 -6.40
N ALA A 83 -24.82 6.86 -7.56
CA ALA A 83 -26.10 6.64 -8.19
C ALA A 83 -26.92 5.53 -7.49
N THR A 84 -26.26 4.50 -6.95
CA THR A 84 -26.92 3.27 -6.49
C THR A 84 -26.71 2.93 -5.01
N GLY A 85 -25.70 3.52 -4.38
CA GLY A 85 -25.18 3.09 -3.06
C GLY A 85 -24.37 1.80 -3.08
N GLY A 86 -24.26 1.12 -4.24
CA GLY A 86 -23.59 -0.17 -4.38
C GLY A 86 -22.06 -0.08 -4.51
N MET A 87 -21.38 -1.15 -4.13
CA MET A 87 -19.90 -1.24 -4.16
C MET A 87 -19.38 -2.21 -5.23
N GLU A 88 -20.26 -2.83 -6.02
CA GLU A 88 -19.91 -3.88 -7.00
C GLU A 88 -18.97 -3.35 -8.09
N ALA A 89 -19.13 -2.08 -8.47
CA ALA A 89 -18.26 -1.46 -9.47
C ALA A 89 -16.82 -1.30 -8.97
N PHE A 90 -16.60 -1.12 -7.66
CA PHE A 90 -15.26 -1.12 -7.09
C PHE A 90 -14.61 -2.51 -7.16
N ASP A 91 -15.38 -3.56 -6.85
CA ASP A 91 -14.89 -4.94 -6.93
C ASP A 91 -14.44 -5.29 -8.38
N ALA A 92 -15.22 -4.88 -9.38
CA ALA A 92 -14.86 -5.04 -10.79
C ALA A 92 -13.64 -4.19 -11.22
N ALA A 93 -13.50 -2.99 -10.66
CA ALA A 93 -12.44 -2.05 -11.02
C ALA A 93 -11.03 -2.54 -10.63
N VAL A 94 -10.91 -3.52 -9.73
CA VAL A 94 -9.62 -4.17 -9.41
C VAL A 94 -8.96 -4.76 -10.65
N ALA A 95 -9.74 -5.30 -11.60
CA ALA A 95 -9.22 -5.85 -12.85
C ALA A 95 -8.54 -4.77 -13.73
N ALA A 96 -9.00 -3.52 -13.64
CA ALA A 96 -8.40 -2.36 -14.31
C ALA A 96 -7.17 -1.80 -13.56
N GLY A 97 -6.94 -2.24 -12.32
CA GLY A 97 -5.82 -1.81 -11.49
C GLY A 97 -6.18 -0.92 -10.32
N VAL A 98 -7.47 -0.76 -9.99
CA VAL A 98 -7.87 -0.06 -8.75
C VAL A 98 -7.43 -0.86 -7.54
N SER A 99 -6.86 -0.18 -6.56
CA SER A 99 -6.43 -0.76 -5.29
C SER A 99 -6.60 0.22 -4.14
N ARG A 100 -6.39 -0.26 -2.90
CA ARG A 100 -6.34 0.55 -1.69
C ARG A 100 -5.35 1.70 -1.81
N GLU A 101 -4.17 1.45 -2.35
CA GLU A 101 -3.12 2.46 -2.52
C GLU A 101 -3.57 3.56 -3.48
N LEU A 102 -4.33 3.22 -4.53
CA LEU A 102 -4.90 4.22 -5.42
C LEU A 102 -6.00 5.02 -4.73
N THR A 103 -6.91 4.36 -3.99
CA THR A 103 -7.97 5.07 -3.28
C THR A 103 -7.42 6.00 -2.20
N GLU A 104 -6.40 5.57 -1.45
CA GLU A 104 -5.66 6.44 -0.51
C GLU A 104 -5.00 7.62 -1.19
N ALA A 105 -4.32 7.39 -2.31
CA ALA A 105 -3.64 8.46 -3.05
C ALA A 105 -4.64 9.50 -3.55
N VAL A 106 -5.80 9.08 -4.06
CA VAL A 106 -6.86 10.00 -4.51
C VAL A 106 -7.51 10.72 -3.33
N VAL A 107 -7.77 10.03 -2.21
CA VAL A 107 -8.26 10.66 -0.98
C VAL A 107 -7.27 11.76 -0.53
N ALA A 108 -5.97 11.47 -0.53
CA ALA A 108 -4.93 12.44 -0.16
C ALA A 108 -4.78 13.60 -1.16
N LEU A 109 -5.17 13.43 -2.43
CA LEU A 109 -5.22 14.52 -3.40
C LEU A 109 -6.41 15.45 -3.19
N VAL A 110 -7.55 14.91 -2.77
CA VAL A 110 -8.83 15.63 -2.68
C VAL A 110 -9.05 16.23 -1.30
N GLN A 111 -8.61 15.57 -0.23
CA GLN A 111 -8.80 16.01 1.14
C GLN A 111 -8.21 17.40 1.37
N GLY A 112 -9.02 18.33 1.91
CA GLY A 112 -8.61 19.72 2.14
C GLY A 112 -8.60 20.59 0.87
N THR A 113 -9.17 20.14 -0.24
CA THR A 113 -9.27 20.88 -1.50
C THR A 113 -10.71 20.90 -2.02
N GLU A 114 -11.01 21.75 -3.01
CA GLU A 114 -12.31 21.73 -3.72
C GLU A 114 -12.45 20.56 -4.71
N GLY A 115 -11.34 19.92 -5.05
CA GLY A 115 -11.27 18.79 -5.95
C GLY A 115 -9.87 18.59 -6.52
N ALA A 116 -9.66 17.43 -7.13
CA ALA A 116 -8.41 17.09 -7.79
C ALA A 116 -8.69 16.64 -9.23
N ARG A 117 -7.87 17.12 -10.17
CA ARG A 117 -7.90 16.69 -11.58
C ARG A 117 -6.57 16.06 -11.94
N VAL A 118 -6.64 14.89 -12.56
CA VAL A 118 -5.48 14.17 -13.11
C VAL A 118 -5.62 14.14 -14.62
N ALA A 119 -4.66 14.72 -15.32
CA ALA A 119 -4.55 14.70 -16.78
C ALA A 119 -3.29 13.94 -17.19
N LEU A 120 -3.36 13.29 -18.35
CA LEU A 120 -2.26 12.50 -18.90
C LEU A 120 -2.05 12.88 -20.35
N GLU A 121 -0.81 13.22 -20.68
CA GLU A 121 -0.38 13.52 -22.04
C GLU A 121 0.68 12.52 -22.47
N TRP A 122 0.50 11.96 -23.67
CA TRP A 122 1.49 11.07 -24.26
C TRP A 122 2.62 11.88 -24.88
N SER A 123 3.85 11.34 -24.83
CA SER A 123 4.97 11.93 -25.56
C SER A 123 4.62 12.03 -27.06
N PRO A 124 4.69 13.23 -27.67
CA PRO A 124 4.39 13.39 -29.09
C PRO A 124 5.27 12.52 -30.00
N ALA A 125 6.52 12.28 -29.60
CA ALA A 125 7.47 11.46 -30.36
C ALA A 125 7.15 9.96 -30.28
N ALA A 126 6.56 9.49 -29.17
CA ALA A 126 6.32 8.06 -28.94
C ALA A 126 4.86 7.63 -29.17
N GLY A 127 3.92 8.59 -29.20
CA GLY A 127 2.50 8.37 -29.37
C GLY A 127 1.82 7.57 -28.24
N PRO A 128 0.48 7.44 -28.29
CA PRO A 128 -0.26 6.61 -27.34
C PRO A 128 0.05 5.11 -27.53
N PRO A 129 -0.09 4.29 -26.48
CA PRO A 129 -0.14 2.83 -26.63
C PRO A 129 -1.40 2.39 -27.41
N PRO A 130 -1.42 1.19 -28.00
CA PRO A 130 -2.60 0.66 -28.68
C PRO A 130 -3.85 0.65 -27.77
N GLY A 131 -4.98 1.10 -28.32
CA GLY A 131 -6.25 1.17 -27.60
C GLY A 131 -6.42 2.38 -26.67
N PHE A 132 -5.52 3.37 -26.73
CA PHE A 132 -5.66 4.65 -26.01
C PHE A 132 -5.91 5.82 -26.96
N SER A 133 -6.71 6.78 -26.51
CA SER A 133 -6.85 8.08 -27.17
C SER A 133 -5.50 8.81 -27.22
N THR A 134 -5.29 9.57 -28.29
CA THR A 134 -4.16 10.49 -28.44
C THR A 134 -4.17 11.58 -27.37
N ARG A 135 -5.37 11.97 -26.90
CA ARG A 135 -5.59 12.90 -25.80
C ARG A 135 -6.63 12.29 -24.85
N PRO A 136 -6.19 11.57 -23.82
CA PRO A 136 -7.08 11.06 -22.79
C PRO A 136 -7.85 12.19 -22.09
N GLU A 137 -9.13 11.97 -21.80
CA GLU A 137 -9.91 12.92 -21.01
C GLU A 137 -9.42 12.97 -19.56
N PRO A 138 -9.29 14.17 -18.96
CA PRO A 138 -8.90 14.29 -17.56
C PRO A 138 -9.91 13.66 -16.61
N VAL A 139 -9.43 13.00 -15.57
CA VAL A 139 -10.27 12.43 -14.51
C VAL A 139 -10.32 13.40 -13.33
N ALA A 140 -11.52 13.65 -12.80
CA ALA A 140 -11.73 14.55 -11.67
C ALA A 140 -12.39 13.83 -10.49
N PHE A 141 -12.01 14.25 -9.29
CA PHE A 141 -12.59 13.82 -8.02
C PHE A 141 -12.91 15.03 -7.14
N THR A 142 -13.99 14.94 -6.38
CA THR A 142 -14.49 15.99 -5.50
C THR A 142 -14.61 15.50 -4.05
N PRO A 143 -14.69 16.40 -3.05
CA PRO A 143 -14.82 15.99 -1.64
C PRO A 143 -16.00 15.05 -1.34
N GLY A 144 -17.09 15.11 -2.12
CA GLY A 144 -18.20 14.19 -1.99
C GLY A 144 -17.88 12.74 -2.39
N ASP A 145 -16.75 12.49 -3.07
CA ASP A 145 -16.30 11.14 -3.44
C ASP A 145 -15.59 10.42 -2.28
N LEU A 146 -15.13 11.18 -1.28
CA LEU A 146 -14.27 10.68 -0.21
C LEU A 146 -14.89 9.54 0.61
N PRO A 147 -16.18 9.55 0.98
CA PRO A 147 -16.78 8.45 1.74
C PRO A 147 -16.68 7.10 0.99
N GLY A 148 -17.08 7.08 -0.29
CA GLY A 148 -17.03 5.86 -1.12
C GLY A 148 -15.59 5.38 -1.37
N LEU A 149 -14.65 6.29 -1.59
CA LEU A 149 -13.22 5.94 -1.74
C LEU A 149 -12.62 5.32 -0.48
N ARG A 150 -12.97 5.85 0.71
CA ARG A 150 -12.52 5.31 2.00
C ARG A 150 -13.12 3.94 2.27
N GLU A 151 -14.41 3.77 2.00
CA GLU A 151 -15.11 2.48 2.13
C GLU A 151 -14.49 1.42 1.21
N ALA A 152 -14.28 1.76 -0.08
CA ALA A 152 -13.63 0.86 -1.04
C ALA A 152 -12.25 0.44 -0.57
N GLY A 153 -11.45 1.39 -0.06
CA GLY A 153 -10.15 1.09 0.53
C GLY A 153 -10.24 0.08 1.68
N ALA A 154 -11.11 0.32 2.66
CA ALA A 154 -11.29 -0.60 3.80
C ALA A 154 -11.77 -1.99 3.34
N ARG A 155 -12.66 -2.03 2.34
CA ARG A 155 -13.16 -3.26 1.70
C ARG A 155 -12.04 -4.07 1.07
N TYR A 156 -11.17 -3.46 0.26
CA TYR A 156 -10.06 -4.19 -0.37
C TYR A 156 -9.08 -4.83 0.63
N VAL A 157 -8.87 -4.20 1.78
CA VAL A 157 -8.02 -4.73 2.85
C VAL A 157 -8.70 -5.90 3.58
N ARG A 158 -10.01 -5.78 3.84
CA ARG A 158 -10.80 -6.81 4.50
C ARG A 158 -10.94 -8.06 3.63
N ASP A 159 -11.17 -7.87 2.34
CA ASP A 159 -11.46 -8.94 1.39
C ASP A 159 -10.18 -9.48 0.71
N GLU A 160 -9.01 -9.10 1.23
CA GLU A 160 -7.71 -9.56 0.74
C GLU A 160 -7.62 -11.10 0.83
N PRO A 161 -7.36 -11.79 -0.30
CA PRO A 161 -7.21 -13.25 -0.28
C PRO A 161 -5.96 -13.66 0.51
N SER A 162 -5.91 -14.91 0.96
CA SER A 162 -4.70 -15.43 1.61
C SER A 162 -3.53 -15.39 0.63
N VAL A 163 -2.50 -14.58 0.91
CA VAL A 163 -1.39 -14.29 -0.03
C VAL A 163 -0.05 -14.78 0.50
N PRO A 164 0.81 -15.40 -0.32
CA PRO A 164 2.13 -15.79 0.11
C PRO A 164 2.98 -14.54 0.38
N VAL A 165 3.60 -14.47 1.57
CA VAL A 165 4.47 -13.38 1.97
C VAL A 165 5.73 -13.91 2.65
N ARG A 166 6.78 -13.08 2.61
CA ARG A 166 8.02 -13.28 3.35
C ARG A 166 8.23 -12.07 4.24
N VAL A 167 8.16 -12.29 5.54
CA VAL A 167 8.16 -11.24 6.55
C VAL A 167 9.46 -11.27 7.32
N THR A 168 10.07 -10.11 7.53
CA THR A 168 11.14 -9.92 8.50
C THR A 168 10.54 -9.22 9.71
N GLY A 169 10.71 -9.78 10.90
CA GLY A 169 10.12 -9.25 12.12
C GLY A 169 10.92 -9.57 13.37
N ALA A 170 10.82 -8.69 14.37
CA ALA A 170 11.36 -8.93 15.70
C ALA A 170 10.36 -9.75 16.53
N VAL A 171 10.86 -10.76 17.23
CA VAL A 171 10.05 -11.54 18.17
C VAL A 171 9.75 -10.68 19.40
N VAL A 172 8.46 -10.46 19.69
CA VAL A 172 8.03 -9.68 20.86
C VAL A 172 7.39 -10.53 21.94
N ARG A 173 6.86 -11.71 21.59
CA ARG A 173 6.29 -12.65 22.56
C ARG A 173 6.37 -14.08 22.04
N LEU A 174 6.76 -14.98 22.91
CA LEU A 174 6.77 -16.42 22.70
C LEU A 174 5.77 -17.06 23.67
N GLY A 175 5.07 -18.09 23.22
CA GLY A 175 4.13 -18.83 24.06
C GLY A 175 3.95 -20.27 23.57
N ARG A 176 4.22 -21.23 24.47
CA ARG A 176 4.00 -22.67 24.23
C ARG A 176 3.33 -23.29 25.46
N ALA A 177 2.48 -24.29 25.24
CA ALA A 177 1.74 -24.95 26.31
C ALA A 177 2.57 -26.00 27.08
N GLY A 178 3.59 -26.59 26.45
CA GLY A 178 4.45 -27.62 27.02
C GLY A 178 5.91 -27.50 26.58
N PRO A 179 6.79 -28.41 27.05
CA PRO A 179 8.22 -28.37 26.75
C PRO A 179 8.59 -28.69 25.30
N GLY A 180 7.69 -29.34 24.55
CA GLY A 180 7.83 -29.67 23.13
C GLY A 180 6.56 -29.37 22.33
N GLY A 181 6.61 -29.59 21.02
CA GLY A 181 5.53 -29.31 20.10
C GLY A 181 5.45 -27.86 19.59
N PRO A 182 4.41 -27.54 18.81
CA PRO A 182 4.27 -26.24 18.16
C PRO A 182 4.06 -25.11 19.17
N GLY A 183 4.56 -23.93 18.81
CA GLY A 183 4.46 -22.75 19.65
C GLY A 183 3.89 -21.55 18.91
N THR A 184 3.30 -20.63 19.68
CA THR A 184 2.80 -19.36 19.17
C THR A 184 3.85 -18.27 19.33
N VAL A 185 4.06 -17.51 18.27
CA VAL A 185 4.99 -16.36 18.26
C VAL A 185 4.23 -15.12 17.83
N ARG A 186 4.44 -14.02 18.56
CA ARG A 186 4.04 -12.68 18.11
C ARG A 186 5.26 -11.96 17.58
N LEU A 187 5.14 -11.46 16.37
CA LEU A 187 6.16 -10.68 15.69
C LEU A 187 5.73 -9.22 15.59
N ARG A 188 6.66 -8.31 15.84
CA ARG A 188 6.58 -6.94 15.32
C ARG A 188 7.21 -6.95 13.94
N VAL A 189 6.45 -6.62 12.91
CA VAL A 189 6.95 -6.65 11.53
C VAL A 189 7.87 -5.47 11.30
N LEU A 190 9.01 -5.73 10.66
CA LEU A 190 9.97 -4.72 10.24
C LEU A 190 9.96 -4.54 8.71
N ALA A 191 9.70 -5.62 7.95
CA ALA A 191 9.61 -5.55 6.50
C ALA A 191 8.81 -6.73 5.92
N GLY A 192 8.32 -6.58 4.69
CA GLY A 192 7.74 -7.67 3.88
C GLY A 192 6.24 -7.90 4.08
N ALA A 193 5.61 -7.24 5.04
CA ALA A 193 4.17 -7.09 5.15
C ALA A 193 3.84 -5.71 5.74
N ASP A 194 2.75 -5.12 5.27
CA ASP A 194 2.29 -3.78 5.69
C ASP A 194 1.31 -3.92 6.87
N VAL A 195 1.82 -4.49 7.97
CA VAL A 195 1.04 -4.83 9.17
C VAL A 195 1.94 -4.66 10.38
N ALA A 196 1.50 -3.98 11.44
CA ALA A 196 2.37 -3.71 12.58
C ALA A 196 2.77 -4.97 13.38
N ARG A 197 1.82 -5.90 13.55
CA ARG A 197 1.99 -7.11 14.37
C ARG A 197 1.41 -8.33 13.67
N LEU A 198 2.12 -9.45 13.78
CA LEU A 198 1.68 -10.76 13.28
C LEU A 198 1.65 -11.80 14.38
N ARG A 199 0.61 -12.64 14.35
CA ARG A 199 0.56 -13.89 15.10
C ARG A 199 0.85 -15.06 14.18
N ILE A 200 1.82 -15.87 14.55
CA ILE A 200 2.22 -17.07 13.80
C ILE A 200 2.22 -18.28 14.73
N VAL A 201 1.96 -19.46 14.14
CA VAL A 201 2.16 -20.75 14.81
C VAL A 201 3.31 -21.42 14.08
N LEU A 202 4.36 -21.74 14.82
CA LEU A 202 5.56 -22.42 14.32
C LEU A 202 5.56 -23.86 14.81
N ASP A 203 6.16 -24.74 14.03
CA ASP A 203 6.51 -26.07 14.52
C ASP A 203 7.61 -25.97 15.59
N GLU A 204 7.99 -27.13 16.12
CA GLU A 204 8.93 -27.18 17.25
C GLU A 204 10.32 -26.63 16.89
N ASP A 205 10.85 -26.99 15.72
CA ASP A 205 12.20 -26.59 15.31
C ASP A 205 12.26 -25.10 15.00
N ASP A 206 11.32 -24.58 14.21
CA ASP A 206 11.21 -23.16 13.88
C ASP A 206 10.95 -22.31 15.14
N TYR A 207 10.17 -22.82 16.10
CA TYR A 207 9.94 -22.15 17.38
C TYR A 207 11.23 -22.03 18.20
N ARG A 208 12.07 -23.08 18.25
CA ARG A 208 13.37 -23.01 18.94
C ARG A 208 14.28 -21.98 18.28
N ILE A 209 14.30 -21.89 16.94
CA ILE A 209 15.08 -20.87 16.21
C ILE A 209 14.60 -19.46 16.58
N ALA A 210 13.28 -19.24 16.59
CA ALA A 210 12.70 -17.95 17.00
C ALA A 210 13.03 -17.59 18.45
N GLY A 211 13.05 -18.58 19.35
CA GLY A 211 13.47 -18.43 20.73
C GLY A 211 14.92 -17.96 20.87
N HIS A 212 15.85 -18.63 20.19
CA HIS A 212 17.25 -18.20 20.18
C HIS A 212 17.43 -16.80 19.60
N ALA A 213 16.79 -16.51 18.46
CA ALA A 213 16.85 -15.20 17.82
C ALA A 213 16.36 -14.09 18.76
N HIS A 214 15.29 -14.33 19.52
CA HIS A 214 14.79 -13.39 20.52
C HIS A 214 15.81 -13.11 21.64
N LEU A 215 16.46 -14.16 22.16
CA LEU A 215 17.48 -14.04 23.22
C LEU A 215 18.69 -13.22 22.77
N VAL A 216 19.10 -13.35 21.50
CA VAL A 216 20.25 -12.60 20.94
C VAL A 216 19.84 -11.29 20.27
N GLY A 217 18.57 -10.88 20.38
CA GLY A 217 18.06 -9.63 19.83
C GLY A 217 18.03 -9.55 18.30
N LEU A 218 18.09 -10.68 17.59
CA LEU A 218 18.07 -10.74 16.13
C LEU A 218 16.63 -10.85 15.60
N PRO A 219 16.28 -10.09 14.54
CA PRO A 219 15.02 -10.30 13.84
C PRO A 219 15.05 -11.63 13.07
N ILE A 220 13.88 -12.21 12.89
CA ILE A 220 13.70 -13.43 12.10
C ILE A 220 13.05 -13.11 10.76
N ARG A 221 13.36 -13.93 9.77
CA ARG A 221 12.64 -14.00 8.50
C ARG A 221 11.79 -15.26 8.49
N VAL A 222 10.53 -15.12 8.12
CA VAL A 222 9.55 -16.21 8.05
C VAL A 222 8.76 -16.09 6.76
N SER A 223 8.45 -17.23 6.13
CA SER A 223 7.57 -17.28 4.95
C SER A 223 6.25 -17.95 5.32
N GLY A 224 5.15 -17.55 4.69
CA GLY A 224 3.84 -18.16 4.92
C GLY A 224 2.75 -17.46 4.12
N ARG A 225 1.48 -17.69 4.46
CA ARG A 225 0.32 -17.03 3.86
C ARG A 225 -0.28 -16.02 4.82
N LEU A 226 -0.33 -14.75 4.41
CA LEU A 226 -0.96 -13.70 5.19
C LEU A 226 -2.49 -13.79 5.03
N GLU A 227 -3.19 -13.82 6.15
CA GLU A 227 -4.64 -13.84 6.23
C GLU A 227 -5.14 -12.61 7.01
N SER A 228 -6.18 -11.96 6.48
CA SER A 228 -6.95 -10.93 7.17
C SER A 228 -8.16 -11.61 7.84
N ARG A 229 -8.17 -11.79 9.17
CA ARG A 229 -9.33 -12.37 9.86
C ARG A 229 -9.66 -11.58 11.13
N GLY A 230 -10.80 -10.90 11.14
CA GLY A 230 -11.36 -10.24 12.33
C GLY A 230 -10.47 -9.17 12.95
N GLY A 231 -9.83 -8.33 12.12
CA GLY A 231 -8.97 -7.23 12.59
C GLY A 231 -7.55 -7.63 13.02
N PHE A 232 -7.24 -8.93 13.07
CA PHE A 232 -5.89 -9.43 13.30
C PHE A 232 -5.29 -10.06 12.04
N ARG A 233 -3.99 -9.83 11.86
CA ARG A 233 -3.22 -10.38 10.74
C ARG A 233 -2.51 -11.64 11.22
N ARG A 234 -2.81 -12.77 10.54
CA ARG A 234 -2.24 -14.09 10.85
C ARG A 234 -1.38 -14.55 9.69
N LEU A 235 -0.23 -15.16 10.00
CA LEU A 235 0.54 -15.92 9.02
C LEU A 235 0.21 -17.41 9.20
N SER A 236 -0.46 -18.01 8.23
CA SER A 236 -0.71 -19.46 8.16
C SER A 236 0.38 -20.14 7.33
N ARG A 237 0.56 -21.46 7.54
CA ARG A 237 1.66 -22.24 6.93
C ARG A 237 3.02 -21.52 7.08
N ALA A 238 3.25 -20.96 8.26
CA ALA A 238 4.49 -20.27 8.57
C ALA A 238 5.62 -21.30 8.64
N GLY A 239 6.74 -21.01 7.97
CA GLY A 239 7.90 -21.88 7.95
C GLY A 239 9.14 -21.21 7.37
N GLY A 240 10.27 -21.93 7.45
CA GLY A 240 11.55 -21.46 6.95
C GLY A 240 12.08 -20.29 7.79
N VAL A 241 12.02 -20.45 9.12
CA VAL A 241 12.45 -19.42 10.05
C VAL A 241 13.97 -19.34 10.04
N ALA A 242 14.49 -18.16 9.72
CA ALA A 242 15.93 -17.91 9.73
C ALA A 242 16.23 -16.58 10.46
N PRO A 243 17.20 -16.55 11.38
CA PRO A 243 17.68 -15.29 11.95
C PRO A 243 18.33 -14.45 10.84
N VAL A 244 17.99 -13.17 10.81
CA VAL A 244 18.59 -12.21 9.87
C VAL A 244 19.63 -11.40 10.62
N ARG A 245 20.88 -11.47 10.15
CA ARG A 245 21.89 -10.49 10.55
C ARG A 245 21.55 -9.16 9.88
N VAL A 246 21.07 -8.23 10.68
CA VAL A 246 20.88 -6.84 10.30
C VAL A 246 22.00 -6.10 11.00
N ASP A 247 22.80 -5.31 10.27
CA ASP A 247 23.79 -4.46 10.93
C ASP A 247 23.08 -3.45 11.86
N ASP A 248 23.78 -2.96 12.87
CA ASP A 248 23.18 -2.10 13.90
C ASP A 248 22.54 -0.84 13.30
N ALA A 249 23.10 -0.32 12.21
CA ALA A 249 22.62 0.87 11.50
C ALA A 249 21.31 0.61 10.73
N GLU A 250 21.16 -0.56 10.10
CA GLU A 250 19.95 -0.97 9.40
C GLU A 250 18.86 -1.38 10.39
N ARG A 251 19.22 -1.93 11.56
CA ARG A 251 18.27 -2.13 12.66
C ARG A 251 17.74 -0.79 13.16
N ASP A 252 18.61 0.17 13.40
CA ASP A 252 18.21 1.50 13.88
C ASP A 252 17.43 2.28 12.81
N ARG A 253 17.76 2.13 11.52
CA ARG A 253 16.96 2.67 10.42
C ARG A 253 15.57 2.03 10.32
N LEU A 254 15.47 0.71 10.46
CA LEU A 254 14.18 0.01 10.47
C LEU A 254 13.32 0.36 11.70
N LEU A 255 13.96 0.61 12.85
CA LEU A 255 13.31 1.14 14.05
C LEU A 255 12.84 2.59 13.85
N LYS A 256 13.66 3.43 13.21
CA LYS A 256 13.40 4.85 12.98
C LYS A 256 12.35 5.10 11.89
N SER A 257 12.35 4.33 10.80
CA SER A 257 11.33 4.41 9.74
C SER A 257 9.92 4.03 10.21
N LEU A 258 9.80 3.38 11.39
CA LEU A 258 8.51 3.05 12.00
C LEU A 258 7.96 4.17 12.89
N GLN A 259 8.80 4.97 13.55
CA GLN A 259 8.34 6.15 14.30
C GLN A 259 7.69 7.17 13.37
N GLU A 260 8.34 7.49 12.24
CA GLU A 260 7.80 8.44 11.25
C GLU A 260 6.46 7.97 10.63
N ASN A 261 6.24 6.65 10.51
CA ASN A 261 4.95 6.13 10.05
C ASN A 261 3.86 6.11 11.14
N LEU A 262 4.22 6.04 12.43
CA LEU A 262 3.26 6.15 13.53
C LEU A 262 2.85 7.62 13.75
N ASP A 263 3.81 8.54 13.69
CA ASP A 263 3.58 9.98 13.81
C ASP A 263 2.69 10.50 12.67
N PHE A 264 2.83 9.96 11.45
CA PHE A 264 1.97 10.26 10.30
C PHE A 264 0.51 9.82 10.48
N PHE A 265 0.24 8.82 11.34
CA PHE A 265 -1.13 8.38 11.66
C PHE A 265 -1.71 9.12 12.87
N GLU A 266 -0.88 9.56 13.81
CA GLU A 266 -1.32 10.32 14.99
C GLU A 266 -1.68 11.77 14.64
N GLU A 267 -0.94 12.38 13.70
CA GLU A 267 -1.23 13.73 13.18
C GLU A 267 -2.49 13.78 12.30
N ALA A 268 -3.02 12.63 11.86
CA ALA A 268 -4.28 12.50 11.13
C ALA A 268 -5.52 12.29 12.05
N CYS A 269 -5.33 12.19 13.38
CA CYS A 269 -6.42 11.96 14.34
C CYS A 269 -6.36 12.85 15.61
N GLY A 270 -5.57 13.91 15.62
CA GLY A 270 -5.42 14.77 16.80
C GLY A 270 -6.05 16.15 16.65
N GLU A 271 -7.37 16.26 16.78
CA GLU A 271 -8.03 17.48 17.28
C GLU A 271 -9.41 17.15 17.87
N GLU A 272 -9.42 16.74 19.14
CA GLU A 272 -10.48 17.12 20.08
C GLU A 272 -9.86 17.14 21.48
N ALA A 273 -9.61 18.35 21.94
CA ALA A 273 -8.99 18.66 23.20
C ALA A 273 -9.98 18.53 24.38
N CYS A 274 -9.46 17.98 25.47
CA CYS A 274 -9.65 18.35 26.88
C CYS A 274 -10.99 18.97 27.34
N GLY A 275 -11.60 18.33 28.33
CA GLY A 275 -12.58 18.97 29.21
C GLY A 275 -13.06 18.05 30.33
N GLU A 276 -12.21 17.76 31.31
CA GLU A 276 -12.63 17.30 32.66
C GLU A 276 -12.80 18.52 33.59
N PRO A 277 -13.51 18.35 34.70
CA PRO A 277 -12.78 18.12 35.96
C PRO A 277 -13.18 16.87 36.73
#